data_AF-A0A9W6C9Q9-F1
#
_entry.id   AF-A0A9W6C9Q9-F1
#
_cell.length_a   1.000
_cell.length_b   1.000
_cell.length_c   1.000
_cell.angle_alpha   90.00
_cell.angle_beta   90.00
_cell.angle_gamma   90.00
#
_symmetry.space_group_name_H-M   'P 1'
#
loop_
_entity.id
_entity.type
_entity.pdbx_description
1 polymer ?
#
loop_
_entity_poly.entity_id
_entity_poly.type
_entity_poly.pdbx_seq_one_letter_code
_entity_poly.pdbx_strand_id
1 'polypeptide(L)'
;MNRKKILGLCISMLFVIMIFAGITVVVTVTTEPATAGEMAGRSKSQNKGTSEGDKKAAETLIDKTVSREEIEETAGKWTEFELDGNGCERGVYAGKFYYEDFMIYSRTYDKGKTFHIMSVN
;
A
#
# COMPACT_ATOMS: atom_id res chain seq x y z
N MET A 1 17.05 -11.23 21.42
CA MET A 1 15.61 -11.34 21.73
C MET A 1 15.31 -12.74 22.25
N ASN A 2 14.71 -12.89 23.44
CA ASN A 2 14.58 -14.19 24.10
C ASN A 2 13.54 -15.06 23.39
N ARG A 3 13.90 -16.30 23.01
CA ARG A 3 13.04 -17.21 22.22
C ARG A 3 11.63 -17.40 22.79
N LYS A 4 11.49 -17.32 24.12
CA LYS A 4 10.20 -17.38 24.85
C LYS A 4 9.29 -16.16 24.59
N LYS A 5 9.87 -14.98 24.34
CA LYS A 5 9.12 -13.74 24.02
C LYS A 5 8.66 -13.71 22.56
N ILE A 6 9.43 -14.32 21.66
CA ILE A 6 9.07 -14.46 20.23
C ILE A 6 7.87 -15.41 20.08
N LEU A 7 7.89 -16.54 20.80
CA LEU A 7 6.79 -17.51 20.75
C LEU A 7 5.47 -16.93 21.28
N GLY A 8 5.52 -16.12 22.34
CA GLY A 8 4.33 -15.43 22.87
C GLY A 8 3.72 -14.44 21.90
N LEU A 9 4.55 -13.72 21.14
CA LEU A 9 4.12 -12.72 20.15
C LEU A 9 3.51 -13.37 18.90
N CYS A 10 4.02 -14.54 18.49
CA CYS A 10 3.42 -15.30 17.39
C CYS A 10 2.05 -15.89 17.74
N ILE A 11 1.84 -16.34 18.98
CA ILE A 11 0.57 -16.93 19.42
C ILE A 11 -0.52 -15.87 19.55
N SER A 12 -0.21 -14.67 20.04
CA SER A 12 -1.20 -13.58 20.12
C SER A 12 -1.67 -13.12 18.74
N MET A 13 -0.80 -13.15 17.73
CA MET A 13 -1.15 -12.73 16.37
C MET A 13 -2.12 -13.69 15.68
N LEU A 14 -2.06 -14.99 15.98
CA LEU A 14 -2.96 -16.00 15.42
C LEU A 14 -4.41 -15.87 15.88
N PHE A 15 -4.66 -15.39 17.10
CA PHE A 15 -6.01 -15.21 17.63
C PHE A 15 -6.78 -14.04 17.00
N VAL A 16 -6.09 -13.02 16.50
CA VAL A 16 -6.72 -11.84 15.86
C VAL A 16 -7.29 -12.18 14.47
N ILE A 17 -6.73 -13.19 13.79
CA ILE A 17 -7.11 -13.58 12.43
C ILE A 17 -8.44 -14.35 12.39
N MET A 18 -8.79 -15.09 13.45
CA MET A 18 -9.98 -15.97 13.44
C MET A 18 -11.33 -15.27 13.59
N ILE A 19 -11.37 -13.98 14.00
CA ILE A 19 -12.65 -13.26 14.24
C ILE A 19 -13.27 -12.73 12.93
N PHE A 20 -12.54 -12.68 11.82
CA PHE A 20 -12.97 -12.02 10.57
C PHE A 20 -13.46 -12.96 9.45
N ALA A 21 -13.64 -14.26 9.71
CA ALA A 21 -13.99 -15.23 8.66
C ALA A 21 -15.49 -15.25 8.26
N GLY A 22 -16.31 -14.36 8.82
CA GLY A 22 -17.77 -14.56 8.90
C GLY A 22 -18.67 -13.66 8.05
N ILE A 23 -18.28 -13.10 6.90
CA ILE A 23 -19.25 -12.43 6.00
C ILE A 23 -18.86 -12.70 4.53
N THR A 24 -19.62 -13.57 3.85
CA THR A 24 -19.51 -13.76 2.40
C THR A 24 -20.86 -13.41 1.76
N VAL A 25 -20.94 -12.25 1.10
CA VAL A 25 -22.05 -11.90 0.21
C VAL A 25 -21.55 -12.12 -1.22
N VAL A 26 -22.19 -13.05 -1.92
CA VAL A 26 -21.92 -13.39 -3.32
C VAL A 26 -22.71 -12.44 -4.20
N VAL A 27 -22.03 -11.64 -5.01
CA VAL A 27 -22.63 -10.95 -6.16
C VAL A 27 -21.92 -11.42 -7.42
N THR A 28 -22.61 -12.28 -8.17
CA THR A 28 -22.22 -12.75 -9.49
C THR A 28 -22.45 -11.65 -10.52
N VAL A 29 -21.41 -11.25 -11.25
CA VAL A 29 -21.55 -10.44 -12.46
C VAL A 29 -21.02 -11.24 -13.65
N THR A 30 -21.88 -11.36 -14.64
CA THR A 30 -21.79 -12.14 -15.88
C THR A 30 -20.59 -11.75 -16.75
N THR A 31 -19.95 -12.79 -17.28
CA THR A 31 -18.79 -12.81 -18.19
C THR A 31 -19.23 -12.68 -19.64
N GLU A 32 -18.49 -11.93 -20.48
CA GLU A 32 -18.26 -12.25 -21.91
C GLU A 32 -16.87 -11.71 -22.37
N PRO A 33 -16.21 -12.32 -23.38
CA PRO A 33 -14.74 -12.45 -23.42
C PRO A 33 -14.05 -11.75 -24.61
N ALA A 34 -12.78 -11.34 -24.41
CA ALA A 34 -11.81 -11.20 -25.49
C ALA A 34 -10.37 -11.46 -24.97
N THR A 35 -9.81 -12.58 -25.43
CA THR A 35 -8.42 -13.09 -25.37
C THR A 35 -7.44 -12.07 -26.00
N ALA A 36 -6.15 -11.95 -25.69
CA ALA A 36 -5.17 -12.79 -25.01
C ALA A 36 -3.95 -11.92 -24.59
N GLY A 37 -3.27 -12.28 -23.49
CA GLY A 37 -1.99 -11.69 -23.07
C GLY A 37 -1.67 -12.00 -21.61
N GLU A 38 -0.83 -13.01 -21.39
CA GLU A 38 -0.29 -13.48 -20.11
C GLU A 38 0.08 -12.39 -19.09
N MET A 39 -0.46 -12.49 -17.86
CA MET A 39 0.30 -12.92 -16.67
C MET A 39 -0.64 -13.01 -15.45
N ALA A 40 -0.72 -14.21 -14.89
CA ALA A 40 -1.06 -14.56 -13.50
C ALA A 40 -1.90 -13.54 -12.71
N GLY A 41 -3.22 -13.65 -12.86
CA GLY A 41 -4.17 -13.07 -11.92
C GLY A 41 -3.97 -13.66 -10.52
N ARG A 42 -3.44 -12.85 -9.61
CA ARG A 42 -3.77 -12.94 -8.18
C ARG A 42 -4.72 -11.79 -7.87
N SER A 43 -5.99 -12.04 -8.13
CA SER A 43 -7.07 -11.18 -7.64
C SER A 43 -7.13 -11.26 -6.11
N LYS A 44 -7.66 -10.18 -5.52
CA LYS A 44 -8.08 -10.00 -4.12
C LYS A 44 -7.07 -9.36 -3.17
N SER A 45 -7.11 -8.02 -3.12
CA SER A 45 -7.75 -7.33 -1.99
C SER A 45 -7.84 -5.85 -2.33
N GLN A 46 -9.01 -5.38 -2.77
CA GLN A 46 -9.35 -3.96 -2.65
C GLN A 46 -9.74 -3.77 -1.18
N ASN A 47 -8.76 -3.40 -0.37
CA ASN A 47 -9.05 -2.67 0.85
C ASN A 47 -9.51 -1.28 0.40
N LYS A 48 -10.79 -1.12 0.06
CA LYS A 48 -11.35 0.23 -0.03
C LYS A 48 -11.63 0.65 1.40
N GLY A 49 -10.58 1.09 2.08
CA GLY A 49 -10.75 1.92 3.25
C GLY A 49 -11.59 3.13 2.85
N THR A 50 -12.36 3.66 3.78
CA THR A 50 -12.90 5.01 3.59
C THR A 50 -11.70 5.93 3.38
N SER A 51 -11.69 6.73 2.31
CA SER A 51 -10.51 7.52 1.92
C SER A 51 -9.95 8.42 3.02
N GLU A 52 -10.79 8.80 3.99
CA GLU A 52 -10.38 9.54 5.18
C GLU A 52 -9.50 8.72 6.15
N GLY A 53 -9.78 7.41 6.30
CA GLY A 53 -8.96 6.48 7.08
C GLY A 53 -7.62 6.20 6.43
N ASP A 54 -7.62 6.03 5.11
CA ASP A 54 -6.42 5.77 4.31
C ASP A 54 -5.50 7.00 4.30
N LYS A 55 -6.07 8.20 4.19
CA LYS A 55 -5.34 9.47 4.34
C LYS A 55 -4.69 9.59 5.72
N LYS A 56 -5.44 9.33 6.80
CA LYS A 56 -4.91 9.37 8.17
C LYS A 56 -3.81 8.34 8.39
N ALA A 57 -3.92 7.16 7.79
CA ALA A 57 -2.87 6.14 7.84
C ALA A 57 -1.62 6.60 7.07
N ALA A 58 -1.79 7.20 5.89
CA ALA A 58 -0.69 7.79 5.12
C ALA A 58 0.05 8.90 5.88
N GLU A 59 -0.66 9.73 6.64
CA GLU A 59 -0.05 10.78 7.49
C GLU A 59 0.92 10.19 8.53
N THR A 60 0.71 8.94 8.97
CA THR A 60 1.66 8.27 9.90
C THR A 60 2.99 7.91 9.25
N LEU A 61 3.08 7.97 7.92
CA LEU A 61 4.28 7.68 7.15
C LEU A 61 5.15 8.93 6.92
N ILE A 62 4.66 10.14 7.20
CA ILE A 62 5.41 11.39 7.03
C ILE A 62 6.75 11.32 7.77
N ASP A 63 7.80 11.82 7.13
CA ASP A 63 9.21 11.78 7.54
C ASP A 63 9.83 10.37 7.66
N LYS A 64 9.12 9.32 7.24
CA LYS A 64 9.67 7.95 7.18
C LYS A 64 10.10 7.61 5.76
N THR A 65 11.13 6.76 5.69
CA THR A 65 11.56 6.11 4.44
C THR A 65 10.99 4.71 4.41
N VAL A 66 10.11 4.45 3.45
CA VAL A 66 9.34 3.20 3.34
C VAL A 66 9.38 2.65 1.92
N SER A 67 9.11 1.36 1.78
CA SER A 67 8.92 0.68 0.50
C SER A 67 7.51 0.92 -0.07
N ARG A 68 7.28 0.56 -1.33
CA ARG A 68 5.94 0.67 -1.95
C ARG A 68 4.94 -0.27 -1.29
N GLU A 69 5.41 -1.43 -0.88
CA GLU A 69 4.61 -2.46 -0.21
C GLU A 69 4.13 -1.96 1.16
N GLU A 70 4.99 -1.28 1.91
CA GLU A 70 4.62 -0.65 3.20
C GLU A 70 3.63 0.51 3.02
N ILE A 71 3.77 1.29 1.93
CA ILE A 71 2.78 2.32 1.57
C ILE A 71 1.44 1.66 1.25
N GLU A 72 1.43 0.58 0.46
CA GLU A 72 0.19 -0.13 0.09
C GLU A 72 -0.50 -0.76 1.30
N GLU A 73 0.27 -1.37 2.20
CA GLU A 73 -0.26 -2.00 3.42
C GLU A 73 -0.84 -0.96 4.39
N THR A 74 -0.24 0.23 4.45
CA THR A 74 -0.64 1.29 5.40
C THR A 74 -1.73 2.20 4.84
N ALA A 75 -1.52 2.75 3.64
CA ALA A 75 -2.35 3.77 3.01
C ALA A 75 -3.28 3.21 1.92
N GLY A 76 -3.23 1.91 1.66
CA GLY A 76 -4.02 1.27 0.61
C GLY A 76 -3.41 1.40 -0.78
N LYS A 77 -4.14 0.96 -1.79
CA LYS A 77 -3.68 1.01 -3.19
C LYS A 77 -3.89 2.40 -3.78
N TRP A 78 -2.81 2.97 -4.32
CA TRP A 78 -2.87 4.17 -5.14
C TRP A 78 -3.48 3.88 -6.52
N THR A 79 -4.13 4.88 -7.11
CA THR A 79 -4.68 4.85 -8.47
C THR A 79 -3.58 5.03 -9.51
N GLU A 80 -2.60 5.88 -9.22
CA GLU A 80 -1.49 6.21 -10.12
C GLU A 80 -0.21 6.51 -9.32
N PHE A 81 0.94 6.23 -9.94
CA PHE A 81 2.25 6.55 -9.37
C PHE A 81 3.13 7.24 -10.41
N GLU A 82 3.65 8.42 -10.06
CA GLU A 82 4.60 9.18 -10.86
C GLU A 82 5.98 9.19 -10.19
N LEU A 83 7.03 9.04 -10.99
CA LEU A 83 8.41 9.25 -10.59
C LEU A 83 9.05 10.28 -11.52
N ASP A 84 9.30 11.47 -11.00
CA ASP A 84 9.90 12.57 -11.75
C ASP A 84 11.35 12.80 -11.33
N GLY A 85 12.25 12.85 -12.31
CA GLY A 85 13.66 13.20 -12.12
C GLY A 85 13.99 14.65 -12.51
N ASN A 86 13.01 15.42 -12.98
CA ASN A 86 13.16 16.78 -13.46
C ASN A 86 12.94 17.78 -12.31
N GLY A 87 13.96 17.97 -11.48
CA GLY A 87 13.96 19.10 -10.55
C GLY A 87 14.64 18.90 -9.22
N CYS A 88 15.40 17.82 -9.04
CA CYS A 88 16.10 17.59 -7.79
C CYS A 88 17.58 17.33 -8.08
N GLU A 89 18.43 17.69 -7.12
CA GLU A 89 19.89 17.52 -7.18
C GLU A 89 20.27 16.16 -7.77
N ARG A 90 21.41 16.07 -8.47
CA ARG A 90 21.86 14.83 -9.12
C ARG A 90 21.61 13.58 -8.25
N GLY A 91 20.66 12.74 -8.67
CA GLY A 91 20.34 11.48 -8.00
C GLY A 91 19.13 11.50 -7.07
N VAL A 92 18.41 12.63 -6.95
CA VAL A 92 17.15 12.69 -6.21
C VAL A 92 15.98 12.71 -7.19
N TYR A 93 14.94 11.94 -6.90
CA TYR A 93 13.71 11.86 -7.70
C TYR A 93 12.51 12.14 -6.80
N ALA A 94 11.49 12.80 -7.36
CA ALA A 94 10.21 13.02 -6.70
C ALA A 94 9.26 11.87 -7.02
N GLY A 95 8.75 11.19 -5.99
CA GLY A 95 7.69 10.19 -6.14
C GLY A 95 6.35 10.76 -5.71
N LYS A 96 5.30 10.54 -6.49
CA LYS A 96 3.93 10.91 -6.12
C LYS A 96 3.02 9.70 -6.22
N PHE A 97 2.25 9.43 -5.16
CA PHE A 97 1.24 8.39 -5.12
C PHE A 97 -0.12 9.06 -5.10
N TYR A 98 -0.93 8.83 -6.12
CA TYR A 98 -2.26 9.41 -6.25
C TYR A 98 -3.30 8.42 -5.71
N TYR A 99 -4.22 8.90 -4.88
CA TYR A 99 -5.38 8.16 -4.41
C TYR A 99 -6.65 8.86 -4.92
N GLU A 100 -7.82 8.28 -4.69
CA GLU A 100 -9.09 8.88 -5.13
C GLU A 100 -9.27 10.29 -4.53
N ASP A 101 -9.00 10.48 -3.22
CA ASP A 101 -9.27 11.75 -2.53
C ASP A 101 -8.03 12.40 -1.86
N PHE A 102 -6.82 11.86 -2.05
CA PHE A 102 -5.58 12.44 -1.51
C PHE A 102 -4.35 12.03 -2.33
N MET A 103 -3.20 12.61 -2.01
CA MET A 103 -1.92 12.24 -2.60
C MET A 103 -0.78 12.24 -1.59
N ILE A 104 0.19 11.35 -1.81
CA ILE A 104 1.42 11.29 -1.03
C ILE A 104 2.57 11.82 -1.88
N TYR A 105 3.25 12.84 -1.37
CA TYR A 105 4.50 13.34 -1.95
C TYR A 105 5.68 12.69 -1.26
N SER A 106 6.67 12.26 -2.05
CA SER A 106 7.85 11.58 -1.54
C SER A 106 9.11 11.94 -2.33
N ARG A 107 10.26 11.63 -1.75
CA ARG A 107 11.56 11.67 -2.41
C ARG A 107 12.19 10.29 -2.41
N THR A 108 12.90 9.96 -3.47
CA THR A 108 13.69 8.74 -3.55
C THR A 108 15.09 9.05 -4.07
N TYR A 109 16.08 8.41 -3.45
CA TYR A 109 17.50 8.52 -3.78
C TYR A 109 18.01 7.26 -4.49
N ASP A 110 17.18 6.22 -4.54
CA ASP A 110 17.53 4.87 -5.01
C ASP A 110 16.73 4.44 -6.23
N LYS A 111 16.21 5.43 -6.99
CA LYS A 111 15.40 5.25 -8.19
C LYS A 111 14.08 4.52 -7.93
N GLY A 112 13.47 4.78 -6.77
CA GLY A 112 12.13 4.32 -6.44
C GLY A 112 12.07 2.94 -5.79
N LYS A 113 13.14 2.50 -5.11
CA LYS A 113 13.07 1.32 -4.23
C LYS A 113 12.51 1.71 -2.86
N THR A 114 12.92 2.88 -2.36
CA THR A 114 12.41 3.45 -1.12
C THR A 114 12.01 4.90 -1.30
N PHE A 115 11.03 5.33 -0.49
CA PHE A 115 10.37 6.62 -0.59
C PHE A 115 10.36 7.28 0.78
N HIS A 116 11.06 8.39 0.89
CA HIS A 116 10.96 9.30 2.03
C HIS A 116 9.71 10.15 1.87
N ILE A 117 8.71 9.95 2.74
CA ILE A 117 7.41 10.62 2.64
C ILE A 117 7.54 12.05 3.16
N MET A 118 7.27 13.02 2.29
CA MET A 118 7.40 14.45 2.58
C MET A 118 6.10 15.04 3.12
N SER A 119 4.97 14.68 2.51
CA SER A 119 3.66 15.22 2.89
C SER A 119 2.52 14.39 2.29
N VAL A 120 1.34 14.57 2.87
CA VAL A 120 0.06 14.02 2.39
C VAL A 120 -0.89 15.19 2.18
N ASN A 121 -1.56 15.26 1.03
CA ASN A 121 -2.50 16.34 0.69
C ASN A 121 -3.85 15.79 0.25
#